data_AF-X0Y147-F1
#
_entry.id   AF-X0Y147-F1
#
_cell.length_a   1.000
_cell.length_b   1.000
_cell.length_c   1.000
_cell.angle_alpha   90.00
_cell.angle_beta   90.00
_cell.angle_gamma   90.00
#
_symmetry.space_group_name_H-M   'P 1'
#
loop_
_entity.id
_entity.type
_entity.pdbx_description
1 polymer ?
#
loop_
_entity_poly.entity_id
_entity_poly.type
_entity_poly.pdbx_seq_one_letter_code
_entity_poly.pdbx_strand_id
1 'polypeptide(L)'
;MKTDIDRLMKDANLDSLLVIGPAGHNPYMTYFTGLVHVTPGYLLKKRDHSPVLFHGSMERDEAASTGLQLKNLDDYDHLKLLEEAGGDPIQASA
;
A
#
# COMPACT_ATOMS: atom_id res chain seq x y z
N MET A 1 0.94 -16.64 -13.97
CA MET A 1 0.65 -16.71 -12.52
C MET A 1 1.40 -15.59 -11.80
N LYS A 2 1.29 -15.43 -10.45
CA LYS A 2 1.89 -14.30 -9.69
C LYS A 2 3.35 -13.96 -10.04
N THR A 3 4.12 -14.97 -10.45
CA THR A 3 5.50 -14.85 -10.92
C THR A 3 5.69 -14.08 -12.23
N ASP A 4 4.65 -13.96 -13.05
CA ASP A 4 4.74 -13.27 -14.35
C ASP A 4 4.54 -11.76 -14.24
N ILE A 5 4.10 -11.24 -13.08
CA ILE A 5 3.71 -9.84 -12.96
C ILE A 5 4.88 -8.90 -13.30
N ASP A 6 6.11 -9.24 -12.89
CA ASP A 6 7.29 -8.44 -13.18
C ASP A 6 7.66 -8.46 -14.67
N ARG A 7 7.53 -9.62 -15.32
CA ARG A 7 7.69 -9.74 -16.77
C ARG A 7 6.63 -8.90 -17.50
N LEU A 8 5.37 -9.00 -17.11
CA LEU A 8 4.27 -8.24 -17.73
C LEU A 8 4.44 -6.73 -17.53
N MET A 9 4.87 -6.30 -16.34
CA MET A 9 5.21 -4.90 -16.07
C MET A 9 6.38 -4.44 -16.95
N LYS A 10 7.40 -5.29 -17.15
CA LYS A 10 8.51 -4.99 -18.07
C LYS A 10 8.04 -4.85 -19.52
N ASP A 11 7.27 -5.81 -20.01
CA ASP A 11 6.75 -5.84 -21.37
C ASP A 11 5.84 -4.62 -21.66
N ALA A 12 5.12 -4.14 -20.64
CA ALA A 12 4.26 -2.96 -20.70
C ALA A 12 4.98 -1.62 -20.40
N ASN A 13 6.30 -1.65 -20.16
CA ASN A 13 7.09 -0.48 -19.73
C ASN A 13 6.53 0.25 -18.49
N LEU A 14 6.11 -0.53 -17.49
CA LEU A 14 5.63 -0.04 -16.20
C LEU A 14 6.69 -0.21 -15.13
N ASP A 15 6.92 0.85 -14.36
CA ASP A 15 7.85 0.80 -13.21
C ASP A 15 7.15 0.30 -11.94
N SER A 16 5.85 0.55 -11.80
CA SER A 16 5.08 0.23 -10.60
C SER A 16 3.59 0.07 -10.87
N LEU A 17 2.94 -0.67 -9.99
CA LEU A 17 1.49 -0.75 -9.86
C LEU A 17 1.09 -0.18 -8.50
N LEU A 18 0.10 0.70 -8.48
CA LEU A 18 -0.55 1.17 -7.26
C LEU A 18 -1.98 0.65 -7.24
N VAL A 19 -2.28 -0.23 -6.30
CA VAL A 19 -3.63 -0.71 -6.05
C VAL A 19 -4.21 0.09 -4.89
N ILE A 20 -5.41 0.63 -5.07
CA ILE A 20 -6.08 1.51 -4.11
C ILE A 20 -7.43 0.90 -3.73
N GLY A 21 -7.81 1.06 -2.47
CA GLY A 21 -9.11 0.69 -1.94
C GLY A 21 -9.06 -0.52 -1.01
N PRO A 22 -10.18 -0.83 -0.32
CA PRO A 22 -10.25 -1.93 0.63
C PRO A 22 -9.98 -3.27 -0.05
N ALA A 23 -9.53 -4.27 0.70
CA ALA A 23 -9.33 -5.62 0.18
C ALA A 23 -10.65 -6.32 -0.19
N GLY A 24 -11.74 -6.00 0.53
CA GLY A 24 -13.08 -6.46 0.20
C GLY A 24 -13.58 -5.90 -1.13
N HIS A 25 -14.15 -6.77 -1.96
CA HIS A 25 -14.65 -6.42 -3.30
C HIS A 25 -13.61 -5.82 -4.26
N ASN A 26 -12.31 -6.00 -3.97
CA ASN A 26 -11.21 -5.52 -4.78
C ASN A 26 -10.33 -6.70 -5.22
N PRO A 27 -10.61 -7.30 -6.40
CA PRO A 27 -9.89 -8.49 -6.84
C PRO A 27 -8.39 -8.25 -7.05
N TYR A 28 -7.99 -7.00 -7.34
CA TYR A 28 -6.58 -6.64 -7.48
C TYR A 28 -5.85 -6.64 -6.13
N MET A 29 -6.49 -6.13 -5.08
CA MET A 29 -5.91 -6.21 -3.74
C MET A 29 -5.88 -7.66 -3.25
N THR A 30 -7.00 -8.39 -3.37
CA THR A 30 -7.12 -9.81 -3.01
C THR A 30 -6.07 -10.67 -3.72
N TYR A 31 -5.71 -10.34 -4.97
CA TYR A 31 -4.65 -11.03 -5.68
C TYR A 31 -3.33 -11.00 -4.90
N PHE A 32 -2.95 -9.88 -4.30
CA PHE A 32 -1.71 -9.77 -3.54
C PHE A 32 -1.87 -10.25 -2.10
N THR A 33 -2.93 -9.81 -1.42
CA THR A 33 -3.11 -10.00 0.02
C THR A 33 -3.76 -11.33 0.39
N GLY A 34 -4.40 -12.01 -0.57
CA GLY A 34 -5.35 -13.07 -0.27
C GLY A 34 -6.65 -12.51 0.32
N LEU A 35 -7.43 -13.39 0.94
CA LEU A 35 -8.68 -13.03 1.61
C LEU A 35 -8.37 -12.49 3.01
N VAL A 36 -8.29 -11.17 3.12
CA VAL A 36 -8.05 -10.45 4.38
C VAL A 36 -9.00 -9.27 4.52
N HIS A 37 -9.29 -8.87 5.75
CA HIS A 37 -10.05 -7.66 6.04
C HIS A 37 -9.12 -6.47 6.29
N VAL A 38 -8.61 -5.88 5.21
CA VAL A 38 -7.83 -4.64 5.26
C VAL A 38 -8.63 -3.50 4.62
N THR A 39 -8.96 -2.49 5.42
CA THR A 39 -9.85 -1.38 5.04
C THR A 39 -9.11 -0.22 4.34
N PRO A 40 -7.96 0.27 4.88
CA PRO A 40 -7.08 1.19 4.15
C PRO A 40 -6.10 0.37 3.31
N GLY A 41 -6.19 0.47 1.99
CA GLY A 41 -5.44 -0.40 1.10
C GLY A 41 -4.73 0.38 0.02
N TYR A 42 -3.55 0.91 0.33
CA TYR A 42 -2.57 1.18 -0.72
C TYR A 42 -1.65 -0.02 -0.80
N LEU A 43 -1.49 -0.57 -1.98
CA LEU A 43 -0.47 -1.57 -2.24
C LEU A 43 0.39 -1.10 -3.40
N LEU A 44 1.68 -0.95 -3.13
CA LEU A 44 2.68 -0.57 -4.11
C LEU A 44 3.48 -1.80 -4.52
N LYS A 45 3.35 -2.21 -5.78
CA LYS A 45 4.18 -3.24 -6.39
C LYS A 45 5.13 -2.60 -7.38
N LYS A 46 6.39 -2.41 -6.98
CA LYS A 46 7.48 -2.00 -7.90
C LYS A 46 7.97 -3.20 -8.71
N ARG A 47 8.40 -2.97 -9.95
CA ARG A 47 8.98 -4.02 -10.79
C ARG A 47 10.21 -4.60 -10.10
N ASP A 48 10.36 -5.92 -10.13
CA ASP A 48 11.48 -6.69 -9.55
C ASP A 48 11.60 -6.61 -8.01
N HIS A 49 10.58 -6.09 -7.31
CA HIS A 49 10.57 -5.95 -5.84
C HIS A 49 9.31 -6.57 -5.22
N SER A 50 9.39 -7.01 -3.97
CA SER A 50 8.19 -7.45 -3.24
C SER A 50 7.17 -6.31 -3.09
N PRO A 51 5.84 -6.58 -3.17
CA PRO A 51 4.84 -5.56 -2.89
C PRO A 51 4.90 -5.07 -1.44
N VAL A 52 4.58 -3.79 -1.25
CA VAL A 52 4.42 -3.16 0.07
C VAL A 52 2.94 -2.84 0.27
N LEU A 53 2.36 -3.38 1.35
CA LEU A 53 1.01 -3.08 1.79
C LEU A 53 1.06 -1.97 2.86
N PHE A 54 0.37 -0.88 2.59
CA PHE A 54 0.15 0.19 3.55
C PHE A 54 -1.19 -0.04 4.25
N HIS A 55 -1.19 -0.02 5.58
CA HIS A 55 -2.36 -0.32 6.41
C HIS A 55 -2.46 0.68 7.57
N GLY A 56 -3.61 0.75 8.24
CA GLY A 56 -3.78 1.49 9.49
C GLY A 56 -3.41 0.61 10.69
N SER A 57 -3.22 1.20 11.86
CA SER A 57 -2.82 0.47 13.07
C SER A 57 -3.83 -0.59 13.49
N MET A 58 -5.11 -0.39 13.18
CA MET A 58 -6.19 -1.34 13.51
C MET A 58 -6.07 -2.65 12.71
N GLU A 59 -5.62 -2.58 11.46
CA GLU A 59 -5.49 -3.73 10.56
C GLU A 59 -4.13 -4.45 10.67
N ARG A 60 -3.24 -4.04 11.60
CA ARG A 60 -1.86 -4.53 11.70
C ARG A 60 -1.74 -6.06 11.69
N ASP A 61 -2.51 -6.75 12.52
CA ASP A 61 -2.38 -8.20 12.70
C ASP A 61 -2.90 -8.96 11.46
N GLU A 62 -3.98 -8.46 10.87
CA GLU A 62 -4.53 -8.97 9.62
C GLU A 62 -3.56 -8.74 8.45
N ALA A 63 -2.96 -7.54 8.35
CA ALA A 63 -1.94 -7.23 7.36
C ALA A 63 -0.71 -8.13 7.50
N ALA A 64 -0.27 -8.43 8.73
CA ALA A 64 0.85 -9.34 9.01
C ALA A 64 0.60 -10.76 8.50
N SER A 65 -0.65 -11.22 8.51
CA SER A 65 -1.02 -12.55 7.99
C SER A 65 -0.74 -12.74 6.49
N THR A 66 -0.63 -11.64 5.73
CA THR A 66 -0.38 -11.66 4.28
C THR A 66 1.05 -12.09 3.92
N GLY A 67 2.00 -11.96 4.86
CA GLY A 67 3.43 -12.18 4.61
C GLY A 67 4.10 -11.14 3.70
N LEU A 68 3.40 -10.04 3.37
CA LEU A 68 3.95 -8.93 2.59
C LEU A 68 4.83 -8.01 3.44
N GLN A 69 5.58 -7.13 2.75
CA GLN A 69 6.21 -6.00 3.43
C GLN A 69 5.12 -5.01 3.83
N LEU A 70 5.20 -4.48 5.06
CA LEU A 70 4.16 -3.62 5.62
C LEU A 70 4.68 -2.22 5.93
N LYS A 71 3.79 -1.24 5.80
CA LYS A 71 3.96 0.12 6.29
C LYS A 71 2.69 0.58 6.99
N ASN A 72 2.83 1.06 8.23
CA ASN A 72 1.70 1.63 8.94
C ASN A 72 1.54 3.10 8.52
N LEU A 73 0.36 3.46 8.06
CA LEU A 73 0.04 4.83 7.68
C LEU A 73 0.02 5.76 8.90
N ASP A 74 -0.26 5.23 10.08
CA ASP A 74 -0.29 6.01 11.31
C ASP A 74 1.12 6.34 11.83
N ASP A 75 2.18 5.73 11.26
CA ASP A 75 3.56 6.14 11.53
C ASP A 75 3.86 7.53 10.94
N TYR A 76 3.06 7.97 9.96
CA TYR A 76 3.15 9.30 9.36
C TYR A 76 2.24 10.24 10.16
N ASP A 77 2.80 10.82 11.23
CA ASP A 77 2.10 11.76 12.12
C ASP A 77 1.76 13.06 11.38
N HIS A 78 0.63 13.06 10.66
CA HIS A 78 0.17 14.21 9.90
C HIS A 78 -0.08 15.43 10.80
N LEU A 79 -0.50 15.23 12.05
CA LEU A 79 -0.73 16.35 12.97
C LEU A 79 0.59 17.06 13.26
N LYS A 80 1.64 16.31 13.57
CA LYS A 80 2.98 16.86 13.73
C LYS A 80 3.50 17.52 12.46
N LEU A 81 3.31 16.90 11.29
CA LEU A 81 3.71 17.50 10.01
C LEU A 81 2.97 18.82 9.74
N LEU A 82 1.70 18.92 10.12
CA LEU A 82 0.91 20.14 10.01
C LEU A 82 1.39 21.23 10.97
N GLU A 83 1.75 20.87 12.21
CA GLU A 83 2.36 21.79 13.17
C GLU A 83 3.71 22.32 12.65
N GLU A 84 4.58 21.45 12.13
CA GLU A 84 5.87 21.83 11.52
C GLU A 84 5.70 22.71 10.27
N ALA A 85 4.62 22.50 9.52
CA ALA A 85 4.23 23.33 8.38
C ALA A 85 3.53 24.65 8.77
N GLY A 86 3.42 24.97 10.07
CA GLY A 86 2.76 26.18 10.53
C GLY A 86 1.26 26.24 10.22
N GLY A 87 0.62 25.08 10.09
CA GLY A 87 -0.80 24.96 9.74
C GLY A 87 -1.08 24.98 8.24
N ASP A 88 -0.06 25.02 7.37
CA ASP A 88 -0.25 24.91 5.91
C ASP A 88 -0.44 23.44 5.48
N PRO A 89 -1.64 23.05 5.01
CA PRO A 89 -1.92 21.67 4.63
C PRO A 89 -1.24 21.24 3.33
N ILE A 90 -0.91 22.17 2.43
CA ILE A 90 -0.19 21.86 1.19
C ILE A 90 1.26 21.55 1.54
N GLN A 91 1.89 22.37 2.38
CA GLN A 91 3.25 22.12 2.83
C GLN A 91 3.35 20.87 3.71
N ALA A 92 2.34 20.56 4.52
CA ALA A 92 2.31 19.35 5.36
C ALA A 92 2.16 18.04 4.56
N SER A 93 1.70 18.10 3.31
CA SER A 93 1.46 16.95 2.44
C SER A 93 2.42 16.85 1.25
N ALA A 94 3.39 17.76 1.14
CA ALA A 94 4.42 17.82 0.11
C ALA A 94 5.63 16.93 0.44
#